data_AF-A0A4Q3XYB7-F1
#
_entry.id   AF-A0A4Q3XYB7-F1
#
_cell.length_a   1.000
_cell.length_b   1.000
_cell.length_c   1.000
_cell.angle_alpha   90.00
_cell.angle_beta   90.00
_cell.angle_gamma   90.00
#
_symmetry.space_group_name_H-M   'P 1'
#
loop_
_entity.id
_entity.type
_entity.pdbx_description
1 polymer ?
#
loop_
_entity_poly.entity_id
_entity_poly.type
_entity_poly.pdbx_seq_one_letter_code
_entity_poly.pdbx_strand_id
1 'polypeptide(L)'
;MRSFTGIEPSQEAKVYFYPMATSGFGGASDKLFSTVLEACDAALAAIDGGNHIDARVWLHGIGFLDRRDIVHLRNAVLAKG
;
A
#
# COMPACT_ATOMS: atom_id res chain seq x y z
N MET A 1 8.29 -2.49 15.16
CA MET A 1 8.65 -2.20 13.75
C MET A 1 8.81 -3.53 13.04
N ARG A 2 8.09 -3.76 11.94
CA ARG A 2 8.25 -4.96 11.12
C ARG A 2 9.54 -4.84 10.29
N SER A 3 10.33 -5.91 10.23
CA SER A 3 11.49 -5.97 9.33
C SER A 3 11.02 -6.38 7.94
N PHE A 4 11.21 -5.50 6.95
CA PHE A 4 10.96 -5.80 5.52
C PHE A 4 12.16 -6.48 4.86
N THR A 5 12.89 -7.30 5.63
CA THR A 5 14.02 -8.10 5.17
C THR A 5 13.55 -9.14 4.16
N GLY A 6 14.08 -9.06 2.93
CA GLY A 6 13.71 -9.95 1.82
C GLY A 6 12.70 -9.39 0.82
N ILE A 7 12.20 -8.16 1.01
CA ILE A 7 11.35 -7.52 0.00
C ILE A 7 12.21 -6.93 -1.11
N GLU A 8 11.89 -7.34 -2.35
CA GLU A 8 12.47 -6.82 -3.57
C GLU A 8 11.64 -5.63 -4.11
N PRO A 9 12.29 -4.58 -4.66
CA PRO A 9 11.59 -3.45 -5.27
C PRO A 9 10.64 -3.87 -6.40
N SER A 10 11.07 -4.86 -7.18
CA SER A 10 10.38 -5.45 -8.32
C SER A 10 9.33 -6.49 -7.95
N GLN A 11 9.05 -6.70 -6.66
CA GLN A 11 8.03 -7.65 -6.24
C GLN A 11 6.63 -7.07 -6.49
N GLU A 12 5.71 -7.92 -6.93
CA GLU A 12 4.31 -7.56 -7.08
C GLU A 12 3.66 -7.24 -5.72
N ALA A 13 2.77 -6.25 -5.74
CA ALA A 13 2.08 -5.77 -4.55
C ALA A 13 0.63 -5.40 -4.90
N LYS A 14 -0.30 -5.74 -4.01
CA LYS A 14 -1.72 -5.40 -4.19
C LYS A 14 -2.08 -4.24 -3.29
N VAL A 15 -2.76 -3.24 -3.81
CA VAL A 15 -3.31 -2.14 -3.01
C VAL A 15 -4.81 -2.30 -2.95
N TYR A 16 -5.34 -2.26 -1.74
CA TYR A 16 -6.77 -2.28 -1.47
C TYR A 16 -7.19 -0.87 -1.05
N PHE A 17 -8.08 -0.28 -1.83
CA PHE A 17 -8.67 1.03 -1.57
C PHE A 17 -10.04 0.83 -0.93
N TYR A 18 -10.16 1.26 0.32
CA TYR A 18 -11.36 1.24 1.12
C TYR A 18 -11.92 2.65 1.19
N PRO A 19 -12.92 3.01 0.37
CA PRO A 19 -13.61 4.27 0.55
C PRO A 19 -14.27 4.27 1.94
N MET A 20 -13.94 5.23 2.79
CA MET A 20 -14.68 5.51 4.02
C MET A 20 -16.00 6.19 3.63
N ALA A 21 -16.93 5.41 3.09
CA ALA A 21 -18.27 5.90 2.81
C ALA A 21 -18.97 6.22 4.14
N THR A 22 -19.49 7.44 4.27
CA THR A 22 -20.36 7.86 5.38
C THR A 22 -21.74 7.20 5.33
N SER A 23 -22.13 6.55 4.23
CA SER A 23 -23.37 5.78 4.10
C SER A 23 -23.34 4.97 2.80
N GLY A 24 -23.36 3.64 2.88
CA GLY A 24 -23.68 2.77 1.74
C GLY A 24 -22.47 2.20 0.98
N PHE A 25 -22.22 0.91 1.16
CA PHE A 25 -21.61 -0.04 0.23
C PHE A 25 -20.68 0.53 -0.86
N GLY A 26 -19.58 1.17 -0.45
CA GLY A 26 -18.43 1.42 -1.34
C GLY A 26 -17.60 0.14 -1.42
N GLY A 27 -17.72 -0.61 -2.51
CA GLY A 27 -16.91 -1.80 -2.73
C GLY A 27 -15.42 -1.47 -2.64
N ALA A 28 -14.67 -2.23 -1.84
CA ALA A 28 -13.23 -2.10 -1.80
C ALA A 28 -12.68 -2.39 -3.20
N SER A 29 -12.02 -1.41 -3.81
CA SER A 29 -11.35 -1.60 -5.10
C SER A 29 -9.94 -2.07 -4.83
N ASP A 30 -9.53 -3.21 -5.37
CA ASP A 30 -8.14 -3.63 -5.34
C ASP A 30 -7.45 -3.38 -6.69
N LYS A 31 -6.17 -3.03 -6.63
CA LYS A 31 -5.33 -2.82 -7.81
C LYS A 31 -4.00 -3.51 -7.59
N LEU A 32 -3.63 -4.37 -8.54
CA LEU A 32 -2.33 -5.04 -8.57
C LEU A 32 -1.31 -4.12 -9.24
N PHE A 33 -0.13 -4.03 -8.64
CA PHE A 33 1.02 -3.31 -9.15
C PHE A 33 2.19 -4.26 -9.32
N SER A 34 2.96 -4.03 -10.39
CA SER A 34 4.15 -4.82 -10.71
C SER A 34 5.32 -4.56 -9.75
N THR A 35 5.31 -3.42 -9.06
CA THR A 35 6.35 -3.06 -8.09
C THR A 35 5.77 -2.64 -6.74
N VAL A 36 6.52 -2.94 -5.68
CA VAL A 36 6.20 -2.52 -4.31
C VAL A 36 6.17 -1.01 -4.20
N LEU A 37 7.08 -0.34 -4.92
CA LEU A 37 7.19 1.11 -4.89
C LEU A 37 5.93 1.79 -5.46
N GLU A 38 5.44 1.34 -6.62
CA GLU A 38 4.21 1.86 -7.22
C GLU A 38 2.99 1.60 -6.33
N ALA A 39 2.90 0.41 -5.72
CA ALA A 39 1.83 0.11 -4.77
C ALA A 39 1.85 1.04 -3.56
N CYS A 40 3.04 1.28 -2.98
CA CYS A 40 3.18 2.20 -1.86
C CYS A 40 2.81 3.64 -2.24
N ASP A 41 3.27 4.11 -3.40
CA ASP A 41 3.02 5.48 -3.85
C ASP A 41 1.52 5.69 -4.16
N ALA A 42 0.88 4.74 -4.82
CA ALA A 42 -0.56 4.77 -5.08
C ALA A 42 -1.41 4.73 -3.80
N ALA A 43 -1.03 3.90 -2.82
CA ALA A 43 -1.72 3.84 -1.54
C ALA A 43 -1.59 5.17 -0.77
N LEU A 44 -0.39 5.74 -0.71
CA LEU A 44 -0.16 7.03 -0.05
C LEU A 44 -0.87 8.16 -0.77
N ALA A 45 -0.86 8.20 -2.10
CA ALA A 45 -1.56 9.20 -2.89
C ALA A 45 -3.09 9.14 -2.66
N ALA A 46 -3.66 7.94 -2.51
CA ALA A 46 -5.08 7.80 -2.20
C ALA A 46 -5.42 8.28 -0.78
N ILE A 47 -4.56 8.01 0.20
CA ILE A 47 -4.74 8.45 1.59
C ILE A 47 -4.59 9.99 1.71
N ASP A 48 -3.56 10.56 1.07
CA ASP A 48 -3.29 12.01 1.11
C ASP A 48 -4.23 12.81 0.21
N GLY A 49 -4.81 12.20 -0.83
CA GLY A 49 -5.73 12.83 -1.78
C GLY A 49 -7.06 13.33 -1.19
N GLY A 50 -7.28 13.24 0.13
CA GLY A 50 -8.38 13.89 0.84
C GLY A 50 -9.76 13.27 0.63
N ASN A 51 -9.89 12.23 -0.19
CA ASN A 51 -11.17 11.63 -0.57
C ASN A 51 -11.78 10.68 0.47
N HIS A 52 -11.35 10.75 1.75
CA HIS A 52 -11.77 9.81 2.79
C HIS A 52 -11.58 8.34 2.34
N ILE A 53 -10.42 8.00 1.79
CA ILE A 53 -10.10 6.64 1.33
C ILE A 53 -8.99 6.10 2.22
N ASP A 54 -9.24 4.98 2.89
CA ASP A 54 -8.19 4.19 3.53
C ASP A 54 -7.54 3.29 2.47
N ALA A 55 -6.22 3.19 2.44
CA ALA A 55 -5.52 2.31 1.51
C ALA A 55 -4.59 1.38 2.28
N ARG A 56 -4.62 0.08 1.93
CA ARG A 56 -3.73 -0.93 2.51
C ARG A 56 -2.97 -1.65 1.42
N VAL A 57 -1.67 -1.85 1.65
CA VAL A 57 -0.82 -2.60 0.72
C VAL A 57 -0.70 -4.02 1.24
N TRP A 58 -1.05 -5.01 0.43
CA TRP A 58 -0.78 -6.40 0.68
C TRP A 58 0.46 -6.85 -0.08
N LEU A 59 1.35 -7.52 0.65
CA LEU A 59 2.56 -8.12 0.09
C LEU A 59 2.58 -9.61 0.35
N HIS A 60 2.99 -10.35 -0.66
CA HIS A 60 3.23 -11.78 -0.53
C HIS A 60 4.31 -12.04 0.53
N GLY A 61 4.05 -12.94 1.48
CA GLY A 61 4.96 -13.28 2.58
C GLY A 61 4.94 -12.34 3.80
N ILE A 62 4.33 -11.14 3.71
CA ILE A 62 4.21 -10.22 4.85
C ILE A 62 2.76 -9.95 5.26
N GLY A 63 1.83 -9.93 4.30
CA GLY A 63 0.42 -9.61 4.52
C GLY A 63 0.11 -8.12 4.35
N PHE A 64 -0.94 -7.66 5.02
CA PHE A 64 -1.39 -6.28 4.94
C PHE A 64 -0.50 -5.33 5.74
N LEU A 65 -0.24 -4.18 5.13
CA LEU A 65 0.51 -3.05 5.68
C LEU A 65 -0.41 -1.83 5.81
N ASP A 66 -0.31 -1.19 6.97
CA ASP A 66 -0.96 0.07 7.28
C ASP A 66 -0.12 1.27 6.80
N ARG A 67 -0.70 2.48 6.79
CA ARG A 67 -0.04 3.72 6.32
C ARG A 67 1.39 3.88 6.83
N ARG A 68 1.65 3.65 8.12
CA ARG A 68 2.99 3.80 8.71
C ARG A 68 3.99 2.79 8.13
N ASP A 69 3.58 1.55 7.99
CA ASP A 69 4.40 0.48 7.41
C ASP A 69 4.65 0.72 5.92
N ILE A 70 3.65 1.23 5.18
CA ILE A 70 3.78 1.60 3.76
C ILE A 70 4.86 2.69 3.57
N VAL A 71 4.85 3.74 4.39
CA VAL A 71 5.88 4.79 4.34
C VAL A 71 7.27 4.22 4.63
N HIS A 72 7.39 3.37 5.65
CA HIS A 72 8.66 2.74 5.98
C HIS A 72 9.16 1.81 4.88
N LEU A 73 8.27 1.03 4.29
CA LEU A 73 8.61 0.14 3.18
C LEU A 73 9.07 0.92 1.94
N ARG A 74 8.36 1.98 1.55
CA ARG A 74 8.75 2.86 0.44
C ARG A 74 10.16 3.39 0.64
N ASN A 75 10.49 3.91 1.83
CA ASN A 75 11.83 4.39 2.15
C ASN A 75 12.87 3.27 2.15
N ALA A 76 12.53 2.08 2.64
CA ALA A 76 13.44 0.93 2.63
C ALA A 76 13.74 0.43 1.21
N VAL A 77 12.75 0.48 0.31
CA VAL A 77 12.91 0.13 -1.11
C VAL A 77 13.73 1.18 -1.84
N LEU A 78 13.46 2.47 -1.62
CA LEU A 78 14.23 3.59 -2.18
C LEU A 78 15.70 3.59 -1.73
N ALA A 79 15.98 3.16 -0.49
CA ALA A 79 17.35 3.07 0.01
C ALA A 79 18.15 1.89 -0.59
N LYS A 80 17.47 0.95 -1.28
CA LYS A 80 18.10 -0.24 -1.90
C LYS A 80 18.25 -0.13 -3.43
N GLY A 81 17.48 0.75 -4.07
CA GLY A 81 17.57 1.02 -5.52
C GLY A 81 18.60 2.09 -5.81
#